data_AF-A0A932K487-F1
#
_entry.id   AF-A0A932K487-F1
#
_cell.length_a   1.000
_cell.length_b   1.000
_cell.length_c   1.000
_cell.angle_alpha   90.00
_cell.angle_beta   90.00
_cell.angle_gamma   90.00
#
_symmetry.space_group_name_H-M   'P 1'
#
loop_
_entity.id
_entity.type
_entity.pdbx_description
1 polymer ?
#
loop_
_entity_poly.entity_id
_entity_poly.type
_entity_poly.pdbx_seq_one_letter_code
_entity_poly.pdbx_strand_id
1 'polypeptide(L)' 'MRDALKIFAGNSNRPLAQEMCAYLGVSLGAADIRTFSDGEIAVEIT' A
#
# COMPACT_ATOMS: atom_id res chain seq x y z
N MET A 1 16.41 11.92 -12.61
CA MET A 1 15.94 11.21 -11.41
C MET A 1 15.22 9.98 -11.92
N ARG A 2 15.69 8.75 -11.63
CA ARG A 2 15.01 7.54 -12.13
C ARG A 2 13.80 7.29 -11.23
N ASP A 3 12.61 7.19 -11.81
CA ASP A 3 11.41 6.79 -11.09
C ASP A 3 11.60 5.36 -10.57
N ALA A 4 11.72 5.22 -9.25
CA ALA A 4 11.78 3.92 -8.60
C ALA A 4 10.37 3.35 -8.49
N LEU A 5 10.19 2.07 -8.87
CA LEU A 5 8.92 1.37 -8.72
C LEU A 5 8.51 1.37 -7.24
N LYS A 6 7.29 1.86 -6.96
CA LYS A 6 6.66 1.78 -5.64
C LYS A 6 5.35 1.01 -5.75
N ILE A 7 5.12 0.13 -4.78
CA ILE A 7 3.89 -0.67 -4.68
C ILE A 7 3.21 -0.28 -3.37
N PHE A 8 1.91 0.00 -3.42
CA PHE A 8 1.08 0.27 -2.25
C PHE A 8 -0.09 -0.71 -2.23
N ALA A 9 -0.59 -1.02 -1.05
CA ALA A 9 -1.71 -1.93 -0.87
C ALA A 9 -2.75 -1.35 0.09
N GLY A 10 -4.01 -1.45 -0.33
CA GLY A 10 -5.16 -1.20 0.51
C GLY A 10 -5.39 -2.28 1.58
N ASN A 11 -6.60 -2.29 2.14
CA ASN A 11 -6.99 -3.27 3.16
C ASN A 11 -7.60 -4.57 2.60
N SER A 12 -7.83 -4.66 1.28
CA SER A 12 -8.50 -5.81 0.67
C SER A 12 -7.70 -7.11 0.78
N ASN A 13 -6.41 -7.08 0.42
CA ASN A 13 -5.53 -8.24 0.50
C ASN A 13 -4.06 -7.80 0.57
N ARG A 14 -3.64 -7.34 1.76
CA ARG A 14 -2.26 -6.95 2.03
C ARG A 14 -1.25 -8.11 1.91
N PRO A 15 -1.57 -9.36 2.30
CA PRO A 15 -0.67 -10.51 2.09
C PRO A 15 -0.30 -10.74 0.62
N LEU A 16 -1.27 -10.69 -0.29
CA LEU A 16 -0.99 -10.84 -1.73
C LEU A 16 -0.02 -9.78 -2.25
N ALA A 17 -0.22 -8.52 -1.84
CA ALA A 17 0.67 -7.45 -2.25
C ALA A 17 2.09 -7.63 -1.69
N GLN A 18 2.24 -8.20 -0.48
CA GLN A 18 3.54 -8.54 0.09
C GLN A 18 4.25 -9.64 -0.71
N GLU A 19 3.52 -10.68 -1.13
CA GLU A 19 4.08 -11.74 -1.98
C GLU A 19 4.56 -11.19 -3.34
N MET A 20 3.79 -10.29 -3.95
CA MET A 20 4.20 -9.60 -5.18
C MET A 20 5.45 -8.75 -4.99
N CYS A 21 5.53 -8.01 -3.88
CA CYS A 21 6.72 -7.22 -3.52
C CYS A 21 7.95 -8.11 -3.33
N ALA A 22 7.80 -9.25 -2.64
CA ALA A 22 8.86 -10.23 -2.45
C ALA A 22 9.35 -10.82 -3.77
N TYR A 23 8.44 -11.16 -4.69
CA TYR A 23 8.78 -11.65 -6.03
C TYR A 23 9.56 -10.61 -6.85
N LEU A 24 9.18 -9.34 -6.77
CA LEU A 24 9.81 -8.24 -7.50
C LEU A 24 11.06 -7.67 -6.81
N GLY A 25 11.38 -8.12 -5.59
CA GLY A 25 12.51 -7.61 -4.81
C GLY A 25 12.38 -6.15 -4.37
N VAL A 26 11.14 -5.66 -4.22
CA VAL A 26 10.83 -4.29 -3.75
C VAL A 26 10.12 -4.33 -2.41
N SER A 27 10.16 -3.23 -1.65
CA SER A 27 9.37 -3.10 -0.43
C SER A 27 7.98 -2.54 -0.72
N LEU A 28 7.00 -2.96 0.08
CA LEU A 28 5.68 -2.35 0.08
C LEU A 28 5.78 -0.96 0.72
N GLY A 29 5.25 0.05 0.04
CA GLY A 29 5.20 1.42 0.52
C GLY A 29 4.30 1.56 1.76
N ALA A 30 4.65 2.52 2.62
CA ALA A 30 3.83 2.85 3.77
C ALA A 30 2.61 3.66 3.33
N ALA A 31 1.45 3.24 3.83
CA ALA A 31 0.21 3.98 3.68
C ALA A 31 -0.64 3.74 4.93
N ASP A 32 -1.12 4.84 5.51
CA ASP A 32 -2.11 4.85 6.58
C ASP A 32 -3.50 4.87 5.94
N ILE A 33 -4.35 3.91 6.32
CA ILE A 33 -5.70 3.77 5.79
C ILE A 33 -6.65 3.75 6.97
N ARG A 34 -7.51 4.75 7.04
CA ARG A 34 -8.49 4.94 8.11
C ARG A 34 -9.89 4.99 7.51
N THR A 35 -10.86 4.47 8.25
CA THR A 35 -12.29 4.61 7.94
C THR A 35 -12.89 5.57 8.95
N PHE A 36 -13.57 6.60 8.46
CA PHE A 36 -14.30 7.56 9.28
C PHE A 36 -15.64 6.96 9.75
N SER A 37 -16.26 7.58 10.76
CA SER A 37 -17.51 7.10 11.34
C SER A 37 -18.71 7.14 10.37
N ASP A 38 -18.64 7.96 9.33
CA ASP A 38 -19.64 8.07 8.26
C ASP A 38 -19.39 7.09 7.08
N GLY A 39 -18.32 6.30 7.15
CA GLY A 39 -17.96 5.31 6.13
C GLY A 39 -17.02 5.83 5.05
N GLU A 40 -16.60 7.10 5.10
CA GLU A 40 -15.56 7.61 4.20
C GLU A 40 -14.19 6.98 4.51
N ILE A 41 -13.34 6.85 3.49
CA ILE A 41 -12.00 6.26 3.62
C ILE A 41 -10.94 7.35 3.42
N ALA A 42 -10.08 7.55 4.42
CA ALA A 42 -8.86 8.34 4.30
C ALA A 42 -7.67 7.44 3.98
N VAL A 43 -6.85 7.89 3.01
CA VAL A 43 -5.60 7.25 2.63
C VAL A 43 -4.49 8.29 2.64
N GLU A 44 -3.40 8.00 3.37
CA GLU A 44 -2.24 8.87 3.48
C GLU A 44 -0.97 8.06 3.17
N ILE A 45 -0.18 8.51 2.19
CA ILE A 45 1.10 7.88 1.84
C ILE A 45 2.18 8.43 2.77
N THR A 46 2.94 7.55 3.42
CA THR A 46 3.98 7.90 4.39
C THR A 46 5.39 7.61 3.89
#